data_AF-A0A350JK02-F1
#
_entry.id   AF-A0A350JK02-F1
#
_cell.length_a   1.000
_cell.length_b   1.000
_cell.length_c   1.000
_cell.angle_alpha   90.00
_cell.angle_beta   90.00
_cell.angle_gamma   90.00
#
_symmetry.space_group_name_H-M   'P 1'
#
loop_
_entity.id
_entity.type
_entity.pdbx_description
1 polymer ?
#
loop_
_entity_poly.entity_id
_entity_poly.type
_entity_poly.pdbx_seq_one_letter_code
_entity_poly.pdbx_strand_id
1 'polypeptide(L)'
;MELSKILSVATAPAQHRYESAELLSFMDRFIDDPIALRKLKFIWRESGIQSKHSVLPDFKEGHVGRLFTDLASQPTTKARMDIFESESL
;
A
#
# COMPACT_ATOMS: atom_id res chain seq x y z
N MET A 1 -13.94 22.38 36.18
CA MET A 1 -13.27 21.93 34.94
C MET A 1 -14.28 21.15 34.14
N GLU A 2 -14.71 21.70 33.00
CA GLU A 2 -15.51 20.95 32.02
C GLU A 2 -14.62 19.87 31.39
N LEU A 3 -15.07 18.61 31.44
CA LEU A 3 -14.40 17.47 30.82
C LEU A 3 -14.90 17.34 29.38
N SER A 4 -14.05 17.66 28.42
CA SER A 4 -14.31 17.38 27.01
C SER A 4 -14.47 15.87 26.78
N LYS A 5 -15.55 15.46 26.09
CA LYS A 5 -15.83 14.06 25.76
C LYS A 5 -15.88 13.88 24.23
N ILE A 6 -15.29 12.78 23.74
CA ILE A 6 -15.46 12.36 22.35
C ILE A 6 -16.86 11.79 22.20
N LEU A 7 -17.68 12.41 21.35
CA LEU A 7 -19.07 11.98 21.12
C LEU A 7 -19.19 10.96 19.99
N SER A 8 -18.30 11.01 18.99
CA SER A 8 -18.27 10.06 17.89
C SER A 8 -16.88 10.00 17.24
N VAL A 9 -16.60 8.86 16.62
CA VAL A 9 -15.43 8.64 15.75
C VAL A 9 -15.94 7.96 14.49
N ALA A 10 -15.57 8.50 13.34
CA ALA A 10 -15.86 7.90 12.04
C ALA A 10 -14.54 7.64 11.31
N THR A 11 -14.52 6.56 10.52
CA THR A 11 -13.38 6.20 9.67
C THR A 11 -13.88 5.87 8.27
N ALA A 12 -13.07 6.17 7.26
CA ALA A 12 -13.31 5.82 5.87
C ALA A 12 -12.08 5.06 5.36
N PRO A 13 -12.12 3.71 5.33
CA PRO A 13 -11.00 2.94 4.79
C PRO A 13 -10.91 3.14 3.27
N ALA A 14 -9.68 3.15 2.75
CA ALA A 14 -9.48 3.22 1.32
C ALA A 14 -10.08 2.01 0.59
N GLN A 15 -10.54 2.22 -0.65
CA GLN A 15 -11.43 1.29 -1.35
C GLN A 15 -10.77 -0.03 -1.75
N HIS A 16 -9.45 -0.05 -1.98
CA HIS A 16 -8.75 -1.24 -2.44
C HIS A 16 -8.16 -1.99 -1.26
N ARG A 17 -8.77 -3.11 -0.92
CA ARG A 17 -8.23 -4.07 0.06
C ARG A 17 -7.37 -5.10 -0.66
N TYR A 18 -6.19 -5.35 -0.11
CA TYR A 18 -5.25 -6.36 -0.59
C TYR A 18 -4.94 -7.37 0.49
N GLU A 19 -4.97 -8.64 0.13
CA GLU A 19 -4.48 -9.70 0.99
C GLU A 19 -2.95 -9.68 1.02
N SER A 20 -2.40 -10.10 2.16
CA SER A 20 -0.95 -10.04 2.43
C SER A 20 -0.13 -10.72 1.33
N ALA A 21 -0.61 -11.85 0.80
CA ALA A 21 0.06 -12.59 -0.27
C ALA A 21 0.11 -11.84 -1.61
N GLU A 22 -0.91 -11.05 -1.94
CA GLU A 22 -0.96 -10.26 -3.18
C GLU A 22 0.11 -9.16 -3.15
N LEU A 23 0.20 -8.44 -2.03
CA LEU A 23 1.22 -7.41 -1.82
C LEU A 23 2.63 -7.99 -1.83
N LEU A 24 2.83 -9.15 -1.21
CA LEU A 24 4.12 -9.84 -1.24
C LEU A 24 4.53 -10.19 -2.67
N SER A 25 3.59 -10.70 -3.47
CA SER A 25 3.81 -11.03 -4.88
C SER A 25 4.16 -9.78 -5.70
N PHE A 26 3.50 -8.65 -5.42
CA PHE A 26 3.83 -7.37 -6.03
C PHE A 26 5.27 -6.93 -5.71
N MET A 27 5.68 -6.99 -4.44
CA MET A 27 7.00 -6.53 -3.98
C MET A 27 8.14 -7.45 -4.41
N ASP A 28 7.90 -8.76 -4.55
CA ASP A 28 8.88 -9.75 -5.05
C ASP A 28 9.49 -9.28 -6.39
N ARG A 29 8.69 -8.63 -7.24
CA ARG A 29 9.09 -8.12 -8.56
C ARG A 29 10.12 -6.98 -8.53
N PHE A 30 10.38 -6.37 -7.38
CA PHE A 30 11.32 -5.25 -7.24
C PHE A 30 12.64 -5.64 -6.55
N ILE A 31 12.79 -6.90 -6.12
CA ILE A 31 13.93 -7.33 -5.31
C ILE A 31 14.71 -8.41 -6.06
N ASP A 32 15.82 -8.00 -6.67
CA ASP A 32 16.72 -8.93 -7.36
C ASP A 32 17.63 -9.72 -6.40
N ASP A 33 17.89 -9.19 -5.18
CA ASP A 33 18.72 -9.87 -4.19
C ASP A 33 17.96 -10.99 -3.48
N PRO A 34 18.34 -12.27 -3.66
CA PRO A 34 17.66 -13.40 -3.05
C PRO A 34 17.75 -13.40 -1.50
N ILE A 35 18.78 -12.80 -0.92
CA ILE A 35 18.93 -12.70 0.54
C ILE A 35 17.92 -11.67 1.07
N ALA A 36 17.84 -10.48 0.45
CA ALA A 36 16.84 -9.48 0.78
C ALA A 36 15.42 -10.02 0.63
N LEU A 37 15.14 -10.74 -0.47
CA LEU A 37 13.83 -11.34 -0.71
C LEU A 37 13.45 -12.36 0.37
N ARG A 38 14.39 -13.21 0.78
CA ARG A 38 14.16 -14.17 1.88
C ARG A 38 13.83 -13.46 3.20
N LYS A 39 14.53 -12.36 3.51
CA LYS A 39 14.25 -11.55 4.70
C LYS A 39 12.88 -10.90 4.62
N LEU A 40 12.50 -10.33 3.46
CA LEU A 40 11.17 -9.77 3.25
C LEU A 40 10.08 -10.83 3.49
N LYS A 41 10.20 -12.01 2.87
CA LYS A 41 9.24 -13.10 3.03
C LYS A 41 9.07 -13.52 4.49
N PHE A 42 10.17 -13.59 5.25
CA PHE A 42 10.12 -13.86 6.68
C PHE A 42 9.37 -12.75 7.44
N ILE A 43 9.80 -11.49 7.33
CA ILE A 43 9.20 -10.35 8.04
C ILE A 43 7.71 -10.22 7.71
N TRP A 44 7.34 -10.41 6.44
CA TRP A 44 5.98 -10.29 5.97
C TRP A 44 5.06 -11.33 6.62
N ARG A 45 5.51 -12.58 6.70
CA ARG A 45 4.78 -13.67 7.37
C ARG A 45 4.62 -13.43 8.87
N GLU A 46 5.68 -12.98 9.54
CA GLU A 46 5.66 -12.73 10.99
C GLU A 46 4.93 -11.44 11.38
N SER A 47 4.52 -10.60 10.41
CA SER A 47 3.87 -9.31 10.68
C SER A 47 2.47 -9.42 11.32
N GLY A 48 1.80 -10.57 11.16
CA GLY A 48 0.40 -10.77 11.58
C GLY A 48 -0.63 -9.98 10.75
N ILE A 49 -0.19 -9.18 9.76
CA ILE A 49 -1.08 -8.37 8.93
C ILE A 49 -1.71 -9.25 7.84
N GLN A 50 -3.03 -9.42 7.94
CA GLN A 50 -3.81 -10.21 6.98
C GLN A 50 -4.06 -9.44 5.68
N SER A 51 -4.39 -8.15 5.80
CA SER A 51 -4.70 -7.31 4.66
C SER A 51 -4.31 -5.86 4.90
N LYS A 52 -4.10 -5.11 3.82
CA LYS A 52 -3.90 -3.65 3.86
C LYS A 52 -4.85 -2.97 2.89
N HIS A 53 -5.31 -1.78 3.27
CA HIS A 53 -6.08 -0.91 2.39
C HIS A 53 -5.16 0.06 1.67
N SER A 54 -5.44 0.31 0.40
CA SER A 54 -4.77 1.27 -0.48
C SER A 54 -5.82 2.12 -1.18
N VAL A 55 -5.44 3.36 -1.47
CA VAL A 55 -6.21 4.29 -2.30
C VAL A 55 -6.08 3.92 -3.78
N LEU A 56 -5.01 3.23 -4.16
CA LEU A 56 -4.74 2.88 -5.55
C LEU A 56 -4.88 1.38 -5.83
N PRO A 57 -5.32 1.02 -7.05
CA PRO A 57 -5.45 -0.36 -7.51
C PRO A 57 -4.11 -1.02 -7.90
N ASP A 58 -2.99 -0.30 -7.78
CA ASP A 58 -1.66 -0.63 -8.33
C ASP A 58 -1.09 -2.00 -7.94
N PHE A 59 -1.53 -2.56 -6.81
CA PHE A 59 -0.97 -3.82 -6.31
C PHE A 59 -1.68 -5.07 -6.85
N LYS A 60 -2.76 -4.90 -7.63
CA LYS A 60 -3.53 -6.01 -8.19
C LYS A 60 -2.97 -6.41 -9.55
N GLU A 61 -2.81 -7.72 -9.77
CA GLU A 61 -2.39 -8.23 -11.08
C GLU A 61 -3.45 -7.91 -12.16
N GLY A 62 -2.98 -7.57 -13.37
CA GLY A 62 -3.85 -7.21 -14.50
C GLY A 62 -4.42 -5.78 -14.47
N HIS A 63 -4.10 -4.96 -13.46
CA HIS A 63 -4.48 -3.56 -13.44
C HIS A 63 -3.38 -2.67 -14.01
N VAL A 64 -3.78 -1.61 -14.73
CA VAL A 64 -2.87 -0.53 -15.13
C VAL A 64 -2.59 0.32 -13.89
N GLY A 65 -1.38 0.20 -13.35
CA GLY A 65 -0.95 1.01 -12.20
C GLY A 65 -1.00 2.50 -12.51
N ARG A 66 -1.12 3.34 -11.49
CA ARG A 66 -1.10 4.80 -11.61
C ARG A 66 0.24 5.40 -11.19
N LEU A 67 0.87 4.82 -10.18
CA LEU A 67 2.21 5.18 -9.74
C LEU A 67 3.23 4.12 -10.18
N PHE A 68 2.90 2.85 -10.04
CA PHE A 68 3.81 1.74 -10.34
C PHE A 68 3.54 1.16 -11.73
N THR A 69 3.59 2.01 -12.76
CA THR A 69 3.38 1.63 -14.17
C THR A 69 4.57 0.91 -14.80
N ASP A 70 5.77 1.25 -14.35
CA ASP A 70 7.04 0.66 -14.81
C ASP A 70 7.85 0.25 -13.58
N LEU A 71 8.13 -1.06 -13.45
CA LEU A 71 8.88 -1.61 -12.33
C LEU A 71 10.33 -1.11 -12.28
N ALA A 72 10.89 -0.67 -13.42
CA ALA A 72 12.24 -0.13 -13.49
C ALA A 72 12.32 1.33 -13.00
N SER A 73 11.19 2.02 -12.88
CA SER A 73 11.14 3.43 -12.50
C SER A 73 10.34 3.64 -11.22
N GLN A 74 10.92 4.38 -10.28
CA GLN A 74 10.19 4.75 -9.07
C GLN A 74 9.33 5.99 -9.32
N PRO A 75 8.10 6.05 -8.78
CA PRO A 75 7.26 7.22 -8.90
C PRO A 75 7.95 8.45 -8.32
N THR A 76 7.95 9.57 -9.06
CA THR A 76 8.53 10.82 -8.58
C THR A 76 7.70 11.41 -7.44
N THR A 77 8.30 12.29 -6.63
CA THR A 77 7.57 13.02 -5.59
C THR A 77 6.40 13.82 -6.18
N LYS A 78 6.60 14.44 -7.35
CA LYS A 78 5.52 15.17 -8.03
C LYS A 78 4.34 14.25 -8.35
N ALA A 79 4.59 13.11 -9.00
CA ALA A 79 3.54 12.15 -9.35
C ALA A 79 2.78 11.65 -8.12
N ARG A 80 3.49 11.38 -7.01
CA ARG A 80 2.87 10.99 -5.74
C ARG A 80 1.95 12.09 -5.18
N MET A 81 2.38 13.35 -5.25
CA MET A 81 1.58 14.49 -4.77
C MET A 81 0.35 14.73 -5.66
N ASP A 82 0.51 14.63 -6.99
CA ASP A 82 -0.61 14.79 -7.93
C ASP A 82 -1.70 13.73 -7.66
N ILE A 83 -1.30 12.48 -7.40
CA ILE A 83 -2.23 11.41 -7.01
C ILE A 83 -2.88 11.70 -5.66
N PHE A 84 -2.08 12.06 -4.65
CA PHE A 84 -2.61 12.36 -3.32
C PHE A 84 -3.68 13.45 -3.38
N GLU A 85 -3.42 14.54 -4.10
CA GLU A 85 -4.37 15.63 -4.30
C GLU A 85 -5.66 15.14 -4.96
N SER A 86 -5.55 14.30 -6.01
CA SER A 86 -6.71 13.75 -6.72
C SER A 86 -7.59 12.81 -5.89
N GLU A 87 -7.04 12.15 -4.88
CA GLU A 87 -7.74 11.12 -4.09
C GLU A 87 -8.11 11.57 -2.67
N SER A 88 -7.61 12.73 -2.23
CA SER A 88 -7.80 13.25 -0.87
C SER A 88 -9.14 13.98 -0.64
N LEU A 89 -10.01 14.02 -1.65
CA LEU A 89 -11.31 14.71 -1.64
C LEU A 89 -12.47 13.76 -1.38
#